data_AF-A0A9N9KLL2-F1
#
_entry.id   AF-A0A9N9KLL2-F1
#
_cell.length_a   1.000
_cell.length_b   1.000
_cell.length_c   1.000
_cell.angle_alpha   90.00
_cell.angle_beta   90.00
_cell.angle_gamma   90.00
#
_symmetry.space_group_name_H-M   'P 1'
#
loop_
_entity.id
_entity.type
_entity.pdbx_description
1 polymer ?
#
loop_
_entity_poly.entity_id
_entity_poly.type
_entity_poly.pdbx_seq_one_letter_code
_entity_poly.pdbx_strand_id
1 'polypeptide(L)'
;GYSKFGLKRYNIMVELTASRRVGLHRYTFPPSENNSKVILDLSHILSFDGAIMSLSLNQIKGVGQYKGGWNSGDSYKVYFCSQFNVNAIEQATWWNQRIDINTTSCVGTSGDKIGAILTFDTIKNPVIISRVGISFISADQACDNAE
;
A
#
# COMPACT_ATOMS: atom_id res chain seq x y z
N GLY A 1 -20.59 -0.68 -2.09
CA GLY A 1 -20.33 0.76 -1.93
C GLY A 1 -19.36 1.23 -3.00
N TYR A 2 -19.45 2.47 -3.47
CA TYR A 2 -18.59 3.01 -4.53
C TYR A 2 -18.36 4.51 -4.32
N SER A 3 -17.12 4.95 -4.49
CA SER A 3 -16.71 6.36 -4.43
C SER A 3 -15.82 6.69 -5.62
N LYS A 4 -16.00 7.89 -6.20
CA LYS A 4 -15.18 8.40 -7.29
C LYS A 4 -14.84 9.86 -7.05
N PHE A 5 -13.56 10.22 -7.13
CA PHE A 5 -13.11 11.59 -6.92
C PHE A 5 -11.75 11.84 -7.60
N GLY A 6 -11.46 13.11 -7.90
CA GLY A 6 -10.23 13.53 -8.56
C GLY A 6 -9.22 14.15 -7.58
N LEU A 7 -7.96 13.71 -7.65
CA LEU A 7 -6.84 14.36 -6.99
C LEU A 7 -6.34 15.52 -7.84
N LYS A 8 -6.93 16.72 -7.67
CA LYS A 8 -6.69 17.89 -8.52
C LYS A 8 -5.21 18.23 -8.74
N ARG A 9 -4.40 18.17 -7.69
CA ARG A 9 -2.95 18.46 -7.77
C ARG A 9 -2.20 17.56 -8.76
N TYR A 10 -2.64 16.32 -8.90
CA TYR A 10 -1.97 15.30 -9.71
C TYR A 10 -2.71 14.96 -11.00
N ASN A 11 -3.91 15.53 -11.20
CA ASN A 11 -4.81 15.17 -12.29
C ASN A 11 -5.11 13.65 -12.37
N ILE A 12 -5.20 12.98 -11.22
CA ILE A 12 -5.48 11.53 -11.13
C ILE A 12 -6.95 11.34 -10.76
N MET A 13 -7.63 10.42 -11.44
CA MET A 13 -8.95 9.95 -11.05
C MET A 13 -8.85 8.71 -10.19
N VAL A 14 -9.55 8.72 -9.05
CA VAL A 14 -9.57 7.63 -8.08
C VAL A 14 -10.98 7.08 -7.99
N GLU A 15 -11.10 5.76 -8.10
CA GLU A 15 -12.32 5.01 -7.86
C GLU A 15 -12.06 3.96 -6.79
N LEU A 16 -12.93 3.90 -5.78
CA LEU A 16 -12.81 3.01 -4.64
C LEU A 16 -14.10 2.21 -4.46
N THR A 17 -13.95 0.91 -4.23
CA THR A 17 -15.04 0.02 -3.80
C THR A 17 -14.48 -1.02 -2.83
N ALA A 18 -15.34 -1.84 -2.24
CA ALA A 18 -14.92 -2.86 -1.29
C ALA A 18 -15.83 -4.09 -1.34
N SER A 19 -15.23 -5.24 -1.04
CA SER A 19 -15.92 -6.48 -0.69
C SER A 19 -15.85 -6.71 0.82
N ARG A 20 -16.17 -7.91 1.30
CA ARG A 20 -16.15 -8.24 2.74
C ARG A 20 -14.78 -8.06 3.40
N ARG A 21 -13.68 -8.32 2.68
CA ARG A 21 -12.30 -8.31 3.24
C ARG A 21 -11.27 -7.62 2.34
N VAL A 22 -11.73 -6.95 1.29
CA VAL A 22 -10.87 -6.37 0.24
C VAL A 22 -11.32 -4.96 -0.08
N GLY A 23 -10.38 -4.02 -0.12
CA GLY A 23 -10.54 -2.74 -0.81
C GLY A 23 -10.06 -2.87 -2.26
N LEU A 24 -10.85 -2.40 -3.21
CA LEU A 24 -10.45 -2.31 -4.61
C LEU A 24 -10.26 -0.83 -4.98
N HIS A 25 -9.04 -0.49 -5.35
CA HIS A 25 -8.65 0.85 -5.76
C HIS A 25 -8.35 0.84 -7.26
N ARG A 26 -8.87 1.83 -7.98
CA ARG A 26 -8.52 2.09 -9.38
C ARG A 26 -8.05 3.52 -9.51
N TYR A 27 -6.83 3.68 -10.01
CA TYR A 27 -6.17 4.95 -10.28
C TYR A 27 -6.05 5.12 -11.79
N THR A 28 -6.62 6.19 -12.34
CA THR A 28 -6.41 6.58 -13.74
C THR A 28 -5.48 7.79 -13.75
N PHE A 29 -4.25 7.56 -14.21
CA PHE A 29 -3.21 8.57 -14.31
C PHE A 29 -3.26 9.28 -15.66
N PRO A 30 -2.85 10.56 -15.72
CA PRO A 30 -2.50 11.16 -16.99
C PRO A 30 -1.23 10.48 -17.55
N PRO A 31 -1.03 10.48 -18.87
CA PRO A 31 0.28 10.14 -19.45
C PRO A 31 1.36 11.04 -18.83
N SER A 32 2.45 10.44 -18.35
CA SER A 32 3.54 11.13 -17.67
C SER A 32 4.88 10.56 -18.09
N GLU A 33 5.78 11.42 -18.57
CA GLU A 33 7.16 11.05 -18.92
C GLU A 33 8.04 10.82 -17.68
N ASN A 34 7.67 11.39 -16.53
CA ASN A 34 8.43 11.29 -15.28
C ASN A 34 8.05 10.07 -14.42
N ASN A 35 7.30 9.13 -15.00
CA ASN A 35 6.66 8.00 -14.32
C ASN A 35 5.69 8.41 -13.20
N SER A 36 4.76 7.53 -12.89
CA SER A 36 3.75 7.76 -11.84
C SER A 36 4.00 6.88 -10.64
N LYS A 37 3.71 7.35 -9.44
CA LYS A 37 4.01 6.61 -8.20
C LYS A 37 2.75 6.29 -7.42
N VAL A 38 2.66 5.07 -6.91
CA VAL A 38 1.76 4.69 -5.83
C VAL A 38 2.59 4.54 -4.56
N ILE A 39 2.21 5.26 -3.51
CA ILE A 39 2.91 5.27 -2.23
C ILE A 39 2.02 4.57 -1.21
N LEU A 40 2.58 3.59 -0.52
CA LEU A 40 1.99 2.99 0.67
C LEU A 40 2.71 3.58 1.88
N ASP A 41 1.96 4.24 2.75
CA ASP A 41 2.42 4.73 4.05
C ASP A 41 1.85 3.82 5.15
N LEU A 42 2.73 3.03 5.75
CA LEU A 42 2.35 2.09 6.80
C LEU A 42 2.34 2.78 8.19
N SER A 43 3.07 3.88 8.32
CA SER A 43 3.25 4.66 9.54
C SER A 43 2.17 5.72 9.78
N HIS A 44 1.08 5.70 9.02
CA HIS A 44 -0.01 6.69 9.12
C HIS A 44 -0.93 6.46 10.33
N ILE A 45 -0.36 6.38 11.53
CA ILE A 45 -1.07 6.24 12.81
C ILE A 45 -0.21 6.74 13.99
N LEU A 46 -0.82 6.98 15.15
CA LEU A 46 -0.16 7.57 16.32
C LEU A 46 0.86 6.65 17.02
N SER A 47 0.60 5.34 17.08
CA SER A 47 1.51 4.35 17.67
C SER A 47 1.45 3.07 16.84
N PHE A 48 2.63 2.63 16.41
CA PHE A 48 2.78 1.63 15.38
C PHE A 48 4.10 0.90 15.56
N ASP A 49 4.05 -0.43 15.55
CA ASP A 49 5.18 -1.24 15.11
C ASP A 49 4.73 -2.00 13.86
N GLY A 50 5.60 -2.20 12.88
CA GLY A 50 5.21 -2.98 11.71
C GLY A 50 6.25 -3.04 10.63
N ALA A 51 5.88 -3.71 9.55
CA ALA A 51 6.83 -4.04 8.50
C ALA A 51 6.19 -4.09 7.12
N ILE A 52 6.93 -3.62 6.13
CA ILE A 52 6.86 -4.16 4.78
C ILE A 52 7.65 -5.47 4.82
N MET A 53 6.92 -6.59 4.82
CA MET A 53 7.50 -7.93 4.90
C MET A 53 8.07 -8.39 3.55
N SER A 54 7.39 -8.00 2.47
CA SER A 54 7.81 -8.30 1.10
C SER A 54 7.27 -7.25 0.15
N LEU A 55 8.09 -6.83 -0.79
CA LEU A 55 7.78 -5.89 -1.86
C LEU A 55 8.33 -6.47 -3.17
N SER A 56 7.44 -6.65 -4.14
CA SER A 56 7.75 -6.95 -5.54
C SER A 56 7.15 -5.87 -6.43
N LEU A 57 7.42 -5.94 -7.73
CA LEU A 57 6.93 -4.95 -8.71
C LEU A 57 5.39 -4.88 -8.79
N ASN A 58 4.65 -5.87 -8.31
CA ASN A 58 3.19 -5.86 -8.33
C ASN A 58 2.54 -6.31 -7.02
N GLN A 59 3.30 -6.53 -5.95
CA GLN A 59 2.75 -6.99 -4.69
C GLN A 59 3.46 -6.37 -3.49
N ILE A 60 2.67 -5.97 -2.49
CA ILE A 60 3.18 -5.51 -1.20
C ILE A 60 2.52 -6.34 -0.11
N LYS A 61 3.33 -7.05 0.69
CA LYS A 61 2.88 -7.73 1.91
C LYS A 61 3.42 -7.01 3.12
N GLY A 62 2.61 -6.86 4.15
CA GLY A 62 3.07 -6.26 5.39
C GLY A 62 2.16 -6.49 6.56
N VAL A 63 2.56 -5.92 7.70
CA VAL A 63 1.84 -6.02 8.96
C VAL A 63 1.98 -4.73 9.75
N GLY A 64 0.89 -4.31 10.38
CA GLY A 64 0.91 -3.33 11.46
C GLY A 64 0.46 -3.97 12.75
N GLN A 65 1.19 -3.72 13.83
CA GLN A 65 0.82 -4.04 15.20
C GLN A 65 0.36 -2.75 15.87
N TYR A 66 -0.88 -2.79 16.37
CA TYR A 66 -1.56 -1.63 16.92
C TYR A 66 -1.85 -1.85 18.40
N LYS A 67 -1.63 -0.81 19.21
CA LYS A 67 -1.95 -0.78 20.63
C LYS A 67 -2.44 0.61 21.03
N GLY A 68 -3.38 0.66 21.97
CA GLY A 68 -3.91 1.92 22.50
C GLY A 68 -5.00 2.54 21.62
N GLY A 69 -5.15 3.86 21.71
CA GLY A 69 -6.31 4.56 21.15
C GLY A 69 -7.58 4.16 21.90
N TRP A 70 -8.56 3.59 21.17
CA TRP A 70 -9.82 3.11 21.75
C TRP A 70 -9.72 1.63 22.17
N ASN A 71 -8.61 0.94 21.86
CA ASN A 71 -8.38 -0.42 22.30
C ASN A 71 -7.71 -0.42 23.69
N SER A 72 -8.48 -0.79 24.72
CA SER A 72 -7.98 -1.01 26.09
C SER A 72 -7.42 -2.42 26.32
N GLY A 73 -7.53 -3.32 25.33
CA GLY A 73 -7.00 -4.68 25.39
C GLY A 73 -5.56 -4.78 24.89
N ASP A 74 -5.14 -6.03 24.64
CA ASP A 74 -3.81 -6.33 24.11
C ASP A 74 -3.60 -5.78 22.69
N SER A 75 -2.33 -5.66 22.30
CA SER A 75 -1.98 -5.28 20.93
C SER A 75 -2.46 -6.34 19.95
N TYR A 76 -2.97 -5.92 18.80
CA TYR A 76 -3.37 -6.81 17.71
C TYR A 76 -2.59 -6.50 16.43
N LYS A 77 -2.47 -7.50 15.57
CA LYS A 77 -1.81 -7.38 14.26
C LYS A 77 -2.84 -7.37 13.15
N VAL A 78 -2.67 -6.46 12.19
CA VAL A 78 -3.38 -6.49 10.92
C VAL A 78 -2.34 -6.68 9.83
N TYR A 79 -2.43 -7.83 9.16
CA TYR A 79 -1.69 -8.13 7.96
C TYR A 79 -2.43 -7.59 6.75
N PHE A 80 -1.68 -7.13 5.76
CA PHE A 80 -2.23 -6.67 4.49
C PHE A 80 -1.47 -7.26 3.30
N CYS A 81 -2.17 -7.35 2.18
CA CYS A 81 -1.61 -7.67 0.88
C CYS A 81 -2.22 -6.75 -0.16
N SER A 82 -1.39 -5.97 -0.84
CA SER A 82 -1.78 -5.13 -1.98
C SER A 82 -1.28 -5.77 -3.26
N GLN A 83 -2.19 -6.26 -4.10
CA GLN A 83 -1.90 -6.86 -5.40
C GLN A 83 -2.27 -5.89 -6.52
N PHE A 84 -1.31 -5.59 -7.38
CA PHE A 84 -1.49 -4.71 -8.54
C PHE A 84 -1.75 -5.52 -9.82
N ASN A 85 -2.54 -4.96 -10.73
CA ASN A 85 -2.87 -5.58 -12.02
C ASN A 85 -1.73 -5.54 -13.05
N VAL A 86 -0.72 -4.68 -12.83
CA VAL A 86 0.45 -4.53 -13.70
C VAL A 86 1.72 -4.43 -12.85
N ASN A 87 2.86 -4.81 -13.43
CA ASN A 87 4.15 -4.61 -12.81
C ASN A 87 4.55 -3.13 -12.87
N ALA A 88 5.04 -2.62 -11.75
CA ALA A 88 5.86 -1.43 -11.68
C ALA A 88 7.17 -1.64 -12.46
N ILE A 89 7.82 -0.53 -12.82
CA ILE A 89 9.16 -0.53 -13.43
C ILE A 89 10.26 -0.36 -12.38
N GLU A 90 9.91 0.12 -11.19
CA GLU A 90 10.82 0.30 -10.06
C GLU A 90 10.05 0.17 -8.75
N GLN A 91 10.72 -0.38 -7.74
CA GLN A 91 10.22 -0.46 -6.37
C GLN A 91 11.25 0.13 -5.41
N ALA A 92 10.76 0.73 -4.34
CA ALA A 92 11.59 1.20 -3.24
C ALA A 92 10.84 1.08 -1.92
N THR A 93 11.58 0.91 -0.83
CA THR A 93 11.07 1.21 0.51
C THR A 93 11.52 2.60 0.93
N TRP A 94 10.79 3.21 1.85
CA TRP A 94 11.23 4.46 2.46
C TRP A 94 11.23 4.34 3.98
N TRP A 95 12.16 5.06 4.59
CA TRP A 95 12.38 5.12 6.02
C TRP A 95 12.74 6.54 6.44
N ASN A 96 11.86 7.19 7.19
CA ASN A 96 11.92 8.59 7.54
C ASN A 96 12.06 9.45 6.27
N GLN A 97 13.27 9.95 5.99
CA GLN A 97 13.56 10.75 4.77
C GLN A 97 14.43 9.98 3.76
N ARG A 98 14.82 8.74 4.08
CA ARG A 98 15.65 7.89 3.22
C ARG A 98 14.76 7.06 2.29
N ILE A 99 15.13 7.00 1.02
CA ILE A 99 14.52 6.12 0.03
C ILE A 99 15.57 5.08 -0.36
N ASP A 100 15.23 3.81 -0.18
CA ASP A 100 16.09 2.68 -0.51
C ASP A 100 15.52 1.97 -1.74
N ILE A 101 16.11 2.28 -2.90
CA ILE A 101 15.73 1.74 -4.20
C ILE A 101 16.06 0.24 -4.25
N ASN A 102 15.23 -0.56 -4.91
CA ASN A 102 15.39 -2.01 -5.07
C ASN A 102 15.41 -2.80 -3.74
N THR A 103 14.94 -2.18 -2.66
CA THR A 103 14.74 -2.87 -1.38
C THR A 103 13.38 -3.56 -1.37
N THR A 104 13.31 -4.70 -0.69
CA THR A 104 12.13 -5.59 -0.67
C THR A 104 11.42 -5.65 0.68
N SER A 105 11.98 -5.04 1.72
CA SER A 105 11.40 -5.06 3.08
C SER A 105 11.92 -3.91 3.94
N CYS A 106 11.14 -3.52 4.94
CA CYS A 106 11.56 -2.62 6.01
C CYS A 106 10.71 -2.87 7.26
N VAL A 107 11.27 -2.65 8.45
CA VAL A 107 10.61 -2.96 9.74
C VAL A 107 10.75 -1.78 10.67
N GLY A 108 9.69 -1.03 10.95
CA GLY A 108 9.71 0.18 11.78
C GLY A 108 8.92 0.08 13.06
N THR A 109 9.27 0.99 13.97
CA THR A 109 8.71 1.08 15.32
C THR A 109 8.08 2.44 15.55
N SER A 110 7.47 2.61 16.72
CA SER A 110 6.73 3.84 17.03
C SER A 110 7.65 5.08 16.94
N GLY A 111 7.35 5.96 15.98
CA GLY A 111 8.14 7.16 15.67
C GLY A 111 8.84 7.11 14.32
N ASP A 112 9.07 5.90 13.78
CA ASP A 112 9.56 5.72 12.42
C ASP A 112 8.46 5.97 11.41
N LYS A 113 8.83 6.60 10.29
CA LYS A 113 7.95 6.72 9.13
C LYS A 113 8.39 5.75 8.06
N ILE A 114 7.56 4.77 7.71
CA ILE A 114 7.97 3.70 6.81
C ILE A 114 6.90 3.38 5.78
N GLY A 115 7.35 2.84 4.65
CA GLY A 115 6.45 2.25 3.68
C GLY A 115 7.14 1.86 2.39
N ALA A 116 6.34 1.82 1.32
CA ALA A 116 6.77 1.37 0.01
C ALA A 116 6.35 2.34 -1.10
N ILE A 117 7.12 2.35 -2.18
CA ILE A 117 6.88 3.13 -3.39
C ILE A 117 6.95 2.16 -4.57
N LEU A 118 5.91 2.17 -5.40
CA LEU A 118 5.91 1.52 -6.70
C LEU A 118 5.81 2.59 -7.79
N THR A 119 6.73 2.56 -8.74
CA THR A 119 6.81 3.49 -9.87
C THR A 119 6.32 2.78 -11.14
N PHE A 120 5.36 3.37 -11.85
CA PHE A 120 4.71 2.80 -13.02
C PHE A 120 4.93 3.66 -14.27
N ASP A 121 5.11 3.00 -15.42
CA ASP A 121 5.01 3.61 -16.75
C ASP A 121 3.52 3.77 -17.11
N THR A 122 2.98 4.97 -16.88
CA THR A 122 1.58 5.30 -17.16
C THR A 122 1.33 5.80 -18.58
N ILE A 123 2.37 5.88 -19.41
CA ILE A 123 2.20 6.01 -20.87
C ILE A 123 1.71 4.67 -21.43
N LYS A 124 2.33 3.56 -21.00
CA LYS A 124 1.90 2.20 -21.38
C LYS A 124 0.68 1.72 -20.60
N ASN A 125 0.63 1.98 -19.29
CA ASN A 125 -0.42 1.49 -18.40
C ASN A 125 -1.07 2.64 -17.61
N PRO A 126 -1.97 3.43 -18.22
CA PRO A 126 -2.56 4.60 -17.55
C PRO A 126 -3.52 4.25 -16.41
N VAL A 127 -4.01 3.01 -16.36
CA VAL A 127 -4.95 2.52 -15.34
C VAL A 127 -4.26 1.49 -14.45
N ILE A 128 -4.08 1.86 -13.18
CA ILE A 128 -3.50 1.00 -12.15
C ILE A 128 -4.60 0.58 -11.19
N ILE A 129 -4.78 -0.73 -11.01
CA ILE A 129 -5.75 -1.32 -10.11
C ILE A 129 -4.99 -2.04 -9.00
N SER A 130 -5.38 -1.80 -7.75
CA SER A 130 -4.86 -2.46 -6.56
C SER A 130 -5.99 -3.12 -5.80
N ARG A 131 -5.84 -4.42 -5.51
CA ARG A 131 -6.68 -5.18 -4.56
C ARG A 131 -5.94 -5.24 -3.24
N VAL A 132 -6.52 -4.70 -2.18
CA VAL A 132 -5.94 -4.66 -0.85
C VAL A 132 -6.74 -5.56 0.08
N GLY A 133 -6.23 -6.76 0.33
CA GLY A 133 -6.79 -7.68 1.32
C GLY A 133 -6.19 -7.44 2.70
N ILE A 134 -6.97 -7.72 3.75
CA ILE A 134 -6.52 -7.68 5.14
C ILE A 134 -6.78 -9.00 5.86
N SER A 135 -6.00 -9.30 6.89
CA SER A 135 -6.17 -10.49 7.73
C SER A 135 -5.59 -10.27 9.14
N PHE A 136 -6.20 -10.89 10.15
CA PHE A 136 -5.63 -10.98 11.50
C PHE A 136 -4.76 -12.23 11.70
N ILE A 137 -4.63 -13.09 10.66
CA ILE A 137 -3.94 -14.38 10.74
C ILE A 137 -2.51 -14.29 10.17
N SER A 138 -2.39 -13.90 8.91
CA SER A 138 -1.11 -13.82 8.20
C SER A 138 -1.19 -12.95 6.94
N ALA A 139 -0.04 -12.55 6.41
CA ALA A 139 0.04 -11.84 5.13
C ALA A 139 -0.39 -12.71 3.95
N ASP A 140 -0.16 -14.03 4.00
CA ASP A 140 -0.61 -14.95 2.95
C ASP A 140 -2.14 -15.05 2.94
N GLN A 141 -2.78 -15.16 4.10
CA GLN A 141 -4.24 -15.13 4.18
C GLN A 141 -4.81 -13.78 3.73
N ALA A 142 -4.07 -12.67 3.90
CA ALA A 142 -4.45 -11.38 3.36
C ALA A 142 -4.36 -11.35 1.83
N CYS A 143 -3.39 -12.04 1.23
CA CYS A 143 -3.29 -12.21 -0.22
C CYS A 143 -4.39 -13.11 -0.77
N ASP A 144 -4.69 -14.23 -0.12
CA ASP A 144 -5.81 -15.12 -0.51
C ASP A 144 -7.15 -14.37 -0.50
N ASN A 145 -7.32 -13.43 0.43
CA ASN A 145 -8.50 -12.56 0.43
C ASN A 145 -8.51 -11.63 -0.79
N ALA A 146 -7.35 -11.20 -1.29
CA ALA A 146 -7.16 -10.18 -2.32
C ALA A 146 -7.21 -10.72 -3.77
N GLU A 147 -7.21 -12.05 -3.97
CA GLU A 147 -7.42 -12.70 -5.28
C GLU A 147 -8.86 -12.50 -5.79
#